data_AF-A0A2M7KG35-F1
#
_entry.id   AF-A0A2M7KG35-F1
#
_cell.length_a   1.000
_cell.length_b   1.000
_cell.length_c   1.000
_cell.angle_alpha   90.00
_cell.angle_beta   90.00
_cell.angle_gamma   90.00
#
_symmetry.space_group_name_H-M   'P 1'
#
loop_
_entity.id
_entity.type
_entity.pdbx_description
1 polymer ?
#
loop_
_entity_poly.entity_id
_entity_poly.type
_entity_poly.pdbx_seq_one_letter_code
_entity_poly.pdbx_strand_id
1 'polypeptide(L)' 'MRVLLVEDNPTEAFVLRETLEAMAFARTEVTCAGRLDAALRHLEAGGFDLALLDLGLPDSQGMETLERLR' A
#
# COMPACT_ATOMS: atom_id res chain seq x y z
N MET A 1 -11.49 6.25 -5.43
CA MET A 1 -10.35 5.38 -5.76
C MET A 1 -9.86 4.77 -4.46
N ARG A 2 -9.78 3.44 -4.37
CA ARG A 2 -9.31 2.75 -3.16
C ARG A 2 -7.85 2.35 -3.38
N VAL A 3 -6.97 2.86 -2.53
CA VAL A 3 -5.52 2.64 -2.60
C VAL A 3 -5.07 1.82 -1.40
N LEU A 4 -4.30 0.77 -1.66
CA LEU A 4 -3.56 0.05 -0.62
C LEU A 4 -2.14 0.63 -0.55
N LEU A 5 -1.76 1.21 0.58
CA LEU A 5 -0.40 1.68 0.85
C LEU A 5 0.31 0.67 1.76
N VAL A 6 1.43 0.13 1.31
CA VAL A 6 2.23 -0.85 2.07
C VAL A 6 3.55 -0.20 2.47
N GLU A 7 3.63 0.20 3.74
CA GLU A 7 4.71 1.04 4.30
C GLU A 7 4.78 0.81 5.82
N ASP A 8 5.95 0.44 6.34
CA ASP A 8 6.16 0.14 7.77
C ASP A 8 6.56 1.38 8.58
N ASN A 9 7.04 2.45 7.92
CA ASN A 9 7.32 3.72 8.54
C ASN A 9 6.04 4.57 8.67
N PRO A 10 5.54 4.79 9.91
CA PRO A 10 4.29 5.52 10.12
C PRO A 10 4.36 6.99 9.68
N THR A 11 5.55 7.59 9.64
CA THR A 11 5.74 8.97 9.21
C THR A 11 5.61 9.08 7.70
N GLU A 12 6.25 8.18 6.96
CA GLU A 12 6.16 8.14 5.48
C GLU A 12 4.76 7.76 5.04
N ALA A 13 4.14 6.77 5.70
CA ALA A 13 2.76 6.37 5.45
C ALA A 13 1.78 7.54 5.63
N PHE A 14 1.96 8.35 6.69
CA PHE A 14 1.15 9.54 6.93
C PHE A 14 1.32 10.56 5.80
N VAL A 15 2.55 10.93 5.45
CA VAL A 15 2.82 11.92 4.40
C VAL A 15 2.26 11.48 3.05
N LEU A 16 2.45 10.21 2.67
CA LEU A 16 1.92 9.64 1.43
C LEU A 16 0.39 9.65 1.43
N ARG A 17 -0.25 9.24 2.53
CA ARG A 17 -1.71 9.29 2.65
C ARG A 17 -2.23 10.71 2.44
N GLU A 18 -1.72 11.70 3.19
CA GLU A 18 -2.17 13.09 3.07
C GLU A 18 -1.94 13.63 1.65
N THR A 19 -0.82 13.24 1.02
CA THR A 19 -0.51 13.63 -0.36
C THR A 19 -1.51 13.03 -1.36
N LEU A 20 -1.82 11.74 -1.24
CA LEU A 20 -2.76 11.03 -2.11
C LEU A 20 -4.19 11.53 -1.95
N GLU A 21 -4.59 11.85 -0.72
CA GLU A 21 -5.91 12.42 -0.41
C GLU A 21 -6.03 13.86 -0.91
N ALA A 22 -4.95 14.65 -0.86
CA ALA A 22 -4.91 16.03 -1.35
C ALA A 22 -4.82 16.14 -2.87
N MET A 23 -4.17 15.19 -3.55
CA MET A 23 -3.96 15.23 -5.01
C MET A 23 -5.21 14.89 -5.84
N ALA A 24 -6.21 14.23 -5.26
CA ALA A 24 -7.30 13.69 -6.03
C ALA A 24 -8.50 14.65 -6.11
N PHE A 25 -8.87 15.04 -7.33
CA PHE A 25 -10.18 15.63 -7.67
C PHE A 25 -11.37 14.67 -7.41
N ALA A 26 -11.11 13.45 -6.94
CA ALA A 26 -12.09 12.42 -6.59
C ALA A 26 -11.74 11.81 -5.21
N ARG A 27 -12.75 11.38 -4.45
CA ARG A 27 -12.56 10.74 -3.13
C ARG A 27 -11.58 9.56 -3.22
N THR A 28 -10.37 9.74 -2.71
CA THR A 28 -9.39 8.67 -2.49
C THR A 28 -9.58 8.14 -1.07
N GLU A 29 -9.64 6.82 -0.93
CA GLU A 29 -9.65 6.13 0.35
C GLU A 29 -8.37 5.30 0.42
N VAL A 30 -7.55 5.55 1.44
CA VAL A 30 -6.26 4.89 1.60
C VAL A 30 -6.34 3.90 2.77
N THR A 31 -6.03 2.65 2.50
CA THR A 31 -5.81 1.61 3.53
C THR A 31 -4.31 1.37 3.67
N CYS A 32 -3.78 1.39 4.90
CA CYS A 32 -2.36 1.17 5.14
C CYS A 32 -2.09 -0.23 5.71
N ALA A 33 -1.01 -0.86 5.26
CA ALA A 33 -0.47 -2.10 5.80
C ALA A 33 1.04 -1.95 6.06
N GLY A 34 1.50 -2.21 7.28
CA GLY A 34 2.93 -2.09 7.62
C GLY A 34 3.79 -3.29 7.26
N ARG A 35 3.22 -4.29 6.59
CA ARG A 35 3.86 -5.57 6.28
C ARG A 35 3.29 -6.17 5.00
N LEU A 36 4.12 -6.90 4.28
CA LEU A 36 3.72 -7.57 3.05
C LEU A 36 2.64 -8.64 3.29
N ASP A 37 2.73 -9.42 4.38
CA ASP A 37 1.72 -10.45 4.70
C ASP A 37 0.32 -9.85 4.93
N ALA A 38 0.25 -8.68 5.56
CA ALA A 38 -0.99 -7.96 5.77
C ALA A 38 -1.53 -7.40 4.46
N ALA A 39 -0.67 -6.84 3.62
CA ALA A 39 -1.04 -6.36 2.30
C ALA A 39 -1.62 -7.46 1.41
N LEU A 40 -1.02 -8.65 1.40
CA LEU A 40 -1.53 -9.80 0.64
C LEU A 40 -2.95 -10.18 1.07
N ARG A 41 -3.24 -10.21 2.37
CA ARG A 41 -4.61 -10.46 2.89
C ARG A 41 -5.60 -9.38 2.44
N HIS A 42 -5.18 -8.12 2.38
CA HIS A 42 -6.01 -7.04 1.83
C HIS A 42 -6.27 -7.20 0.34
N LEU A 43 -5.26 -7.60 -0.44
CA LEU A 43 -5.40 -7.84 -1.87
C LEU A 43 -6.28 -9.04 -2.19
N GLU A 44 -6.19 -10.12 -1.42
CA GLU A 44 -7.08 -11.27 -1.51
C GLU A 44 -8.55 -10.89 -1.23
N ALA A 45 -8.79 -10.03 -0.24
CA ALA A 45 -10.13 -9.47 0.01
C ALA A 45 -10.60 -8.55 -1.13
N GLY A 46 -9.65 -7.99 -1.89
CA GLY A 46 -9.89 -7.25 -3.11
C GLY A 46 -10.43 -5.84 -2.90
N GLY A 47 -10.84 -5.22 -4.01
CA GLY A 47 -11.46 -3.90 -4.03
C GLY A 47 -10.48 -2.73 -4.16
N PHE A 48 -9.18 -2.95 -4.20
CA PHE A 48 -8.21 -1.89 -4.45
C PHE A 48 -8.06 -1.61 -5.95
N ASP A 49 -8.01 -0.34 -6.32
CA ASP A 49 -7.74 0.12 -7.69
C ASP A 49 -6.22 0.23 -7.95
N LEU A 50 -5.45 0.45 -6.88
CA LEU A 50 -4.00 0.67 -6.91
C LEU A 50 -3.37 0.17 -5.59
N ALA A 51 -2.18 -0.42 -5.69
CA ALA A 51 -1.32 -0.68 -4.55
C ALA A 51 0.00 0.09 -4.70
N LEU A 52 0.41 0.80 -3.65
CA LEU A 52 1.72 1.42 -3.52
C LEU A 52 2.50 0.59 -2.51
N LEU A 53 3.62 0.04 -2.96
CA LEU A 53 4.42 -0.92 -2.20
C LEU A 53 5.80 -0.33 -1.94
N ASP A 54 6.19 -0.24 -0.68
CA ASP A 54 7.59 -0.13 -0.32
C ASP A 54 8.30 -1.49 -0.49
N LEU A 55 9.42 -1.48 -1.22
CA LEU A 55 10.25 -2.66 -1.43
C LEU A 55 11.20 -2.90 -0.24
N GLY A 56 11.38 -1.90 0.63
CA GLY A 56 12.22 -1.93 1.82
C GLY A 56 11.61 -2.62 3.04
N LEU A 57 10.36 -3.05 2.97
CA LEU A 57 9.65 -3.70 4.08
C LEU A 57 10.45 -4.87 4.70
N PRO A 58 10.37 -5.05 6.03
CA PRO A 58 11.16 -6.06 6.75
C PRO A 58 10.83 -7.50 6.36
N ASP A 59 9.68 -7.74 5.73
CA ASP A 59 9.24 -9.05 5.23
C ASP A 59 9.06 -9.12 3.71
N SER A 60 9.59 -8.12 3.01
CA SER A 60 9.74 -8.09 1.56
C SER A 60 11.13 -8.59 1.16
N GLN A 61 11.22 -9.29 0.02
CA GLN A 61 12.48 -9.71 -0.60
C GLN A 61 12.68 -8.97 -1.92
N GLY A 62 12.46 -7.64 -1.92
CA GLY A 62 12.65 -6.80 -3.09
C GLY A 62 11.78 -7.24 -4.26
N MET A 63 12.39 -7.61 -5.39
CA MET A 63 11.66 -7.97 -6.62
C MET A 63 10.81 -9.24 -6.48
N GLU A 64 11.21 -10.18 -5.62
CA GLU A 64 10.44 -11.42 -5.36
C GLU A 64 9.07 -11.10 -4.75
N THR A 65 8.94 -9.97 -4.05
CA THR A 65 7.66 -9.47 -3.55
C THR A 65 6.66 -9.20 -4.66
N LEU A 66 7.12 -8.72 -5.83
CA LEU A 66 6.23 -8.47 -6.97
C LEU A 66 5.72 -9.77 -7.60
N GLU A 67 6.49 -10.87 -7.52
CA GLU A 67 6.02 -12.18 -7.98
C GLU A 67 4.88 -12.72 -7.10
N ARG A 68 4.90 -12.42 -5.80
CA ARG A 68 3.85 -12.79 -4.83
C ARG A 68 2.56 -11.98 -4.98
N LEU A 69 2.60 -10.89 -5.75
CA LEU A 69 1.48 -9.97 -5.96
C LEU A 69 0.78 -10.17 -7.32
N ARG A 70 1.24 -11.12 -8.15
CA ARG A 70 0.56 -11.54 -9.39
C ARG A 70 -0.59 -12.49 -9.12
#